data_AF-A0A517XMV3-F1
#
_entry.id   AF-A0A517XMV3-F1
#
_cell.length_a   1.000
_cell.length_b   1.000
_cell.length_c   1.000
_cell.angle_alpha   90.00
_cell.angle_beta   90.00
_cell.angle_gamma   90.00
#
_symmetry.space_group_name_H-M   'P 1'
#
loop_
_entity.id
_entity.type
_entity.pdbx_description
1 polymer ?
#
loop_
_entity_poly.entity_id
_entity_poly.type
_entity_poly.pdbx_seq_one_letter_code
_entity_poly.pdbx_strand_id
1 'polypeptide(L)'
;MVRIATAAHWLTRSEPACLTVASELARIPVDSARARSTETAEQVRLLRDIFGNPFHPVALDPAWRTEAVVGLARGAYEDRAFDRLPVLADALEDAGCADGAVLAHCRGPGPHVRGCWVVDLVLGKT
;
A
#
# COMPACT_ATOMS: atom_id res chain seq x y z
N MET A 1 46.62 49.04 -57.49
CA MET A 1 46.12 50.30 -56.88
C MET A 1 44.70 50.48 -57.40
N VAL A 2 43.63 50.33 -56.63
CA VAL A 2 43.22 51.09 -55.44
C VAL A 2 42.38 50.20 -54.51
N ARG A 3 42.63 50.29 -53.20
CA ARG A 3 41.82 49.66 -52.13
C ARG A 3 40.63 50.57 -51.83
N ILE A 4 39.42 50.01 -51.73
CA ILE A 4 38.34 50.60 -50.93
C ILE A 4 37.68 49.46 -50.15
N ALA A 5 37.83 49.53 -48.83
CA ALA A 5 37.17 48.68 -47.86
C ALA A 5 35.89 49.39 -47.40
N THR A 6 34.76 48.69 -47.40
CA THR A 6 33.58 49.16 -46.65
C THR A 6 32.84 47.95 -46.07
N ALA A 7 32.66 48.04 -44.76
CA ALA A 7 32.02 47.06 -43.89
C ALA A 7 30.54 46.85 -44.24
N ALA A 8 30.14 45.59 -44.35
CA ALA A 8 28.74 45.15 -44.30
C ALA A 8 28.72 43.77 -43.63
N HIS A 9 28.77 43.74 -42.29
CA HIS A 9 28.98 42.49 -41.55
C HIS A 9 27.87 42.14 -40.54
N TRP A 10 26.66 42.70 -40.54
CA TRP A 10 25.75 42.36 -39.41
C TRP A 10 24.25 42.17 -39.68
N LEU A 11 23.76 41.89 -40.89
CA LEU A 11 22.30 41.66 -41.08
C LEU A 11 21.95 40.67 -42.20
N THR A 12 22.33 39.39 -42.03
CA THR A 12 21.66 38.21 -42.65
C THR A 12 22.28 36.92 -42.10
N ARG A 13 22.14 36.67 -40.80
CA ARG A 13 22.26 35.30 -40.25
C ARG A 13 20.87 34.88 -39.78
N SER A 14 20.06 34.44 -40.73
CA SER A 14 18.91 33.58 -40.43
C SER A 14 19.48 32.23 -40.00
N GLU A 15 19.60 32.00 -38.70
CA GLU A 15 19.88 30.68 -38.16
C GLU A 15 18.55 29.96 -37.87
N PRO A 16 18.18 28.90 -38.61
CA PRO A 16 17.09 28.03 -38.20
C PRO A 16 17.66 26.95 -37.28
N ALA A 17 18.17 27.35 -36.11
CA ALA A 17 18.85 26.42 -35.20
C ALA A 17 18.42 26.54 -33.73
N CYS A 18 17.21 27.05 -33.47
CA CYS A 18 16.63 27.15 -32.12
C CYS A 18 15.59 26.04 -31.83
N LEU A 19 15.19 25.22 -32.80
CA LEU A 19 14.16 24.18 -32.62
C LEU A 19 14.71 22.75 -32.56
N THR A 20 15.86 22.51 -31.93
CA THR A 20 16.36 21.12 -31.74
C THR A 20 17.01 20.86 -30.38
N VAL A 21 16.66 21.61 -29.33
CA VAL A 21 17.02 21.21 -27.95
C VAL A 21 15.84 21.19 -26.98
N ALA A 22 14.59 21.30 -27.47
CA ALA A 22 13.41 21.25 -26.61
C ALA A 22 13.06 19.84 -26.07
N SER A 23 13.80 18.78 -26.41
CA SER A 23 13.48 17.42 -25.96
C SER A 23 14.35 16.86 -24.83
N GLU A 24 15.33 17.59 -24.32
CA GLU A 24 16.32 17.03 -23.37
C GLU A 24 16.20 17.56 -21.93
N LEU A 25 15.01 17.99 -21.49
CA LEU A 25 14.73 18.27 -20.07
C LEU A 25 13.45 17.63 -19.52
N ALA A 26 12.81 16.73 -20.27
CA ALA A 26 11.62 15.99 -19.80
C ALA A 26 11.94 14.56 -19.37
N ARG A 27 12.96 14.36 -18.51
CA ARG A 27 13.40 13.02 -18.07
C ARG A 27 13.42 12.80 -16.56
N ILE A 28 12.67 13.58 -15.78
CA ILE A 28 12.29 13.11 -14.44
C ILE A 28 11.15 12.09 -14.64
N PRO A 29 11.34 10.79 -14.37
CA PRO A 29 10.28 9.82 -14.54
C PRO A 29 9.25 10.02 -13.42
N VAL A 30 8.10 10.59 -13.77
CA VAL A 30 6.87 10.61 -12.94
C VAL A 30 6.49 9.20 -12.47
N ASP A 31 6.92 8.17 -13.20
CA ASP A 31 6.74 6.76 -12.85
C ASP A 31 7.40 6.37 -11.54
N SER A 32 8.54 6.96 -11.19
CA SER A 32 9.28 6.62 -9.98
C SER A 32 8.56 7.10 -8.71
N ALA A 33 7.91 8.27 -8.76
CA ALA A 33 7.13 8.79 -7.64
C ALA A 33 5.81 8.02 -7.46
N ARG A 34 5.14 7.67 -8.57
CA ARG A 34 3.92 6.87 -8.54
C ARG A 34 4.18 5.44 -8.04
N ALA A 35 5.26 4.80 -8.49
CA ALA A 35 5.69 3.48 -8.03
C ALA A 35 6.01 3.48 -6.53
N ARG A 36 6.74 4.49 -6.03
CA ARG A 36 6.98 4.66 -4.58
C ARG A 36 5.66 4.83 -3.81
N SER A 37 4.74 5.64 -4.33
CA SER A 37 3.44 5.86 -3.68
C SER A 37 2.58 4.60 -3.63
N THR A 38 2.60 3.76 -4.67
CA THR A 38 1.87 2.47 -4.67
C THR A 38 2.49 1.47 -3.71
N GLU A 39 3.83 1.38 -3.68
CA GLU A 39 4.53 0.50 -2.75
C GLU A 39 4.28 0.92 -1.29
N THR A 40 4.35 2.21 -0.99
CA THR A 40 4.03 2.74 0.35
C THR A 40 2.59 2.39 0.74
N ALA A 41 1.63 2.46 -0.18
CA ALA A 41 0.25 2.09 0.12
C ALA A 41 0.10 0.60 0.47
N GLU A 42 0.78 -0.29 -0.25
CA GLU A 42 0.78 -1.73 0.04
C GLU A 42 1.52 -2.06 1.34
N GLN A 43 2.65 -1.40 1.60
CA GLN A 43 3.35 -1.51 2.88
C GLN A 43 2.47 -1.08 4.05
N VAL A 44 1.72 0.03 3.92
CA VAL A 44 0.77 0.48 4.94
C VAL A 44 -0.34 -0.56 5.15
N ARG A 45 -0.85 -1.19 4.08
CA ARG A 45 -1.85 -2.26 4.20
C ARG A 45 -1.30 -3.47 4.96
N LEU A 46 -0.09 -3.91 4.64
CA LEU A 46 0.58 -5.01 5.35
C LEU A 46 0.84 -4.68 6.82
N LEU A 47 1.33 -3.47 7.12
CA LEU A 47 1.56 -3.03 8.49
C LEU A 47 0.26 -3.00 9.30
N ARG A 48 -0.86 -2.58 8.70
CA ARG A 48 -2.18 -2.62 9.34
C ARG A 48 -2.71 -4.04 9.54
N ASP A 49 -2.37 -4.97 8.65
CA ASP A 49 -2.69 -6.38 8.86
C ASP A 49 -1.90 -6.99 10.01
N ILE A 50 -0.62 -6.65 10.16
CA ILE A 50 0.23 -7.24 11.21
C ILE A 50 -0.02 -6.60 12.59
N PHE A 51 -0.17 -5.28 12.64
CA PHE A 51 -0.23 -4.54 13.92
C PHE A 51 -1.61 -3.99 14.24
N GLY A 52 -2.57 -4.04 13.32
CA GLY A 52 -3.84 -3.34 13.48
C GLY A 52 -3.65 -1.82 13.56
N ASN A 53 -4.45 -1.18 14.42
CA ASN A 53 -4.27 0.23 14.76
C ASN A 53 -3.50 0.35 16.09
N PRO A 54 -2.22 0.78 16.08
CA PRO A 54 -1.41 0.88 17.30
C PRO A 54 -1.94 1.92 18.31
N PHE A 55 -2.78 2.85 17.87
CA PHE A 55 -3.41 3.87 18.72
C PHE A 55 -4.80 3.45 19.21
N HIS A 56 -5.27 2.27 18.82
CA HIS A 56 -6.52 1.69 19.28
C HIS A 56 -6.34 0.19 19.54
N PRO A 57 -5.61 -0.18 20.61
CA PRO A 57 -5.39 -1.58 20.96
C PRO A 57 -6.72 -2.27 21.28
N VAL A 58 -6.98 -3.40 20.64
CA VAL A 58 -8.14 -4.24 20.94
C VAL A 58 -7.73 -5.28 21.99
N ALA A 59 -8.42 -5.29 23.13
CA ALA A 59 -8.28 -6.36 24.11
C ALA A 59 -9.20 -7.52 23.74
N LEU A 60 -8.65 -8.74 23.72
CA LEU A 60 -9.45 -9.94 23.49
C LEU A 60 -10.32 -10.25 24.70
N ASP A 61 -11.62 -10.33 24.50
CA ASP A 61 -12.52 -10.93 25.49
C ASP A 61 -12.37 -12.46 25.45
N PRO A 62 -12.07 -13.13 26.59
CA PRO A 62 -12.03 -14.58 26.66
C PRO A 62 -13.29 -15.28 26.15
N ALA A 63 -14.46 -14.63 26.26
CA ALA A 63 -15.72 -15.16 25.76
C ALA A 63 -15.73 -15.37 24.23
N TRP A 64 -14.94 -14.58 23.48
CA TRP A 64 -14.86 -14.71 22.03
C TRP A 64 -14.07 -15.93 21.58
N ARG A 65 -13.22 -16.51 22.44
CA ARG A 65 -12.35 -17.66 22.11
C ARG A 65 -13.07 -19.00 22.25
N THR A 66 -14.22 -19.14 21.58
CA THR A 66 -14.91 -20.43 21.51
C THR A 66 -14.06 -21.44 20.72
N GLU A 67 -14.32 -22.74 20.91
CA GLU A 67 -13.65 -23.81 20.16
C GLU A 67 -13.77 -23.61 18.63
N ALA A 68 -14.93 -23.14 18.17
CA ALA A 68 -15.16 -22.84 16.75
C ALA A 68 -14.28 -21.69 16.25
N VAL A 69 -14.22 -20.57 16.99
CA VAL A 69 -13.39 -19.41 16.66
C VAL A 69 -11.91 -19.78 16.64
N VAL A 70 -11.44 -20.51 17.65
CA VAL A 70 -10.04 -20.96 17.73
C VAL A 70 -9.71 -21.94 16.61
N GLY A 71 -10.61 -22.88 16.30
CA GLY A 71 -10.45 -23.84 15.20
C GLY A 71 -10.34 -23.16 13.83
N LEU A 72 -11.22 -22.21 13.55
CA LEU A 72 -11.19 -21.41 12.32
C LEU A 72 -9.89 -20.59 12.21
N ALA A 73 -9.48 -19.91 13.29
CA ALA A 73 -8.25 -19.14 13.32
C ALA A 73 -7.00 -20.01 13.11
N ARG A 74 -6.93 -21.19 13.73
CA ARG A 74 -5.82 -22.15 13.52
C ARG A 74 -5.77 -22.63 12.09
N GLY A 75 -6.90 -23.06 11.53
CA GLY A 75 -6.97 -23.52 10.14
C GLY A 75 -6.54 -22.44 9.16
N ALA A 76 -7.03 -21.21 9.31
CA ALA A 76 -6.62 -20.09 8.48
C ALA A 76 -5.10 -19.82 8.57
N TYR A 77 -4.53 -19.89 9.79
CA TYR A 77 -3.11 -19.65 10.02
C TYR A 77 -2.20 -20.75 9.41
N GLU A 78 -2.55 -22.01 9.64
CA GLU A 78 -1.78 -23.18 9.21
C GLU A 78 -1.80 -23.33 7.69
N ASP A 79 -3.01 -23.31 7.11
CA ASP A 79 -3.23 -23.48 5.67
C ASP A 79 -2.91 -22.22 4.87
N ARG A 80 -2.69 -21.08 5.53
CA ARG A 80 -2.62 -19.74 4.92
C ARG A 80 -3.88 -19.39 4.11
N ALA A 81 -5.02 -19.98 4.48
CA ALA A 81 -6.32 -19.79 3.83
C ALA A 81 -7.05 -18.56 4.42
N PHE A 82 -6.44 -17.38 4.25
CA PHE A 82 -6.96 -16.13 4.80
C PHE A 82 -8.21 -15.60 4.07
N ASP A 83 -8.53 -16.16 2.90
CA ASP A 83 -9.81 -15.96 2.21
C ASP A 83 -11.02 -16.40 3.06
N ARG A 84 -10.80 -17.21 4.09
CA ARG A 84 -11.83 -17.69 5.03
C ARG A 84 -12.04 -16.76 6.24
N LEU A 85 -11.33 -15.64 6.34
CA LEU A 85 -11.49 -14.68 7.43
C LEU A 85 -12.91 -14.12 7.60
N PRO A 86 -13.73 -13.92 6.55
CA PRO A 86 -15.13 -13.56 6.73
C PRO A 86 -15.92 -14.58 7.56
N VAL A 87 -15.62 -15.89 7.44
CA VAL A 87 -16.23 -16.94 8.26
C VAL A 87 -15.77 -16.85 9.71
N LEU A 88 -14.51 -16.46 9.95
CA LEU A 88 -14.04 -16.17 11.31
C LEU A 88 -14.78 -14.97 11.91
N ALA A 89 -15.08 -13.93 11.10
CA ALA A 89 -15.85 -12.77 11.55
C ALA A 89 -17.25 -13.17 12.03
N ASP A 90 -17.94 -14.02 11.28
CA ASP A 90 -19.28 -14.48 11.64
C ASP A 90 -19.24 -15.33 12.94
N ALA A 91 -18.26 -16.21 13.07
CA ALA A 91 -18.06 -16.98 14.30
C ALA A 91 -17.72 -16.11 15.52
N LEU A 92 -17.00 -15.00 15.32
CA LEU A 92 -16.70 -14.02 16.37
C LEU A 92 -17.96 -13.26 16.79
N GLU A 93 -18.81 -12.84 15.85
CA GLU A 93 -20.12 -12.23 16.16
C GLU A 93 -21.02 -13.19 16.93
N ASP A 94 -21.10 -14.45 16.51
CA ASP A 94 -21.86 -15.50 17.21
C ASP A 94 -21.34 -15.72 18.64
N ALA A 95 -20.04 -15.52 18.87
CA ALA A 95 -19.42 -15.56 20.18
C ALA A 95 -19.60 -14.26 21.01
N GLY A 96 -20.34 -13.28 20.48
CA GLY A 96 -20.64 -12.01 21.15
C GLY A 96 -19.61 -10.89 20.91
N CYS A 97 -18.73 -11.03 19.92
CA CYS A 97 -17.83 -9.94 19.52
C CYS A 97 -18.64 -8.83 18.83
N ALA A 98 -18.57 -7.62 19.39
CA ALA A 98 -19.17 -6.41 18.82
C ALA A 98 -18.12 -5.36 18.45
N ASP A 99 -16.82 -5.71 18.50
CA ASP A 99 -15.75 -4.79 18.14
C ASP A 99 -15.72 -4.58 16.62
N GLY A 100 -16.14 -3.38 16.20
CA GLY A 100 -16.23 -3.05 14.78
C GLY A 100 -14.89 -3.10 14.04
N ALA A 101 -13.75 -2.88 14.72
CA ALA A 101 -12.43 -2.97 14.07
C ALA A 101 -12.04 -4.42 13.80
N VAL A 102 -12.31 -5.33 14.73
CA VAL A 102 -12.09 -6.78 14.55
C VAL A 102 -12.91 -7.31 13.38
N LEU A 103 -14.21 -7.02 13.40
CA LEU A 103 -15.16 -7.54 12.42
C LEU A 103 -14.94 -6.94 11.03
N ALA A 104 -14.71 -5.63 10.94
CA ALA A 104 -14.40 -4.97 9.68
C ALA A 104 -13.06 -5.43 9.10
N HIS A 105 -12.06 -5.72 9.94
CA HIS A 105 -10.78 -6.23 9.45
C HIS A 105 -10.94 -7.62 8.83
N CYS A 106 -11.64 -8.55 9.49
CA CYS A 106 -11.85 -9.91 8.98
C CYS A 106 -12.68 -9.96 7.69
N ARG A 107 -13.64 -9.04 7.55
CA ARG A 107 -14.47 -8.91 6.34
C ARG A 107 -13.81 -8.07 5.25
N GLY A 108 -12.74 -7.36 5.60
CA GLY A 108 -11.98 -6.56 4.67
C GLY A 108 -11.35 -7.45 3.59
N PRO A 109 -11.11 -6.92 2.38
CA PRO A 109 -10.51 -7.68 1.30
C PRO A 109 -9.04 -8.08 1.52
N GLY A 110 -8.45 -7.79 2.69
CA GLY A 110 -7.02 -7.96 2.92
C GLY A 110 -6.16 -7.01 2.07
N PRO A 111 -4.82 -7.09 2.16
CA PRO A 111 -4.05 -8.31 2.39
C PRO A 111 -4.18 -8.86 3.80
N HIS A 112 -4.14 -10.19 3.90
CA HIS A 112 -4.04 -10.94 5.15
C HIS A 112 -2.86 -11.89 5.04
N VAL A 113 -1.96 -11.82 6.02
CA VAL A 113 -0.73 -12.62 6.07
C VAL A 113 -0.60 -13.30 7.43
N ARG A 114 0.39 -14.19 7.56
CA ARG A 114 0.78 -14.66 8.90
C ARG A 114 1.29 -13.47 9.71
N GLY A 115 0.73 -13.28 10.88
CA GLY A 115 0.87 -12.03 11.62
C GLY A 115 -0.43 -11.23 11.67
N CYS A 116 -1.47 -11.60 10.91
CA CYS A 116 -2.78 -10.95 10.95
C CYS A 116 -3.22 -10.77 12.40
N TRP A 117 -3.38 -9.52 12.81
CA TRP A 117 -3.51 -9.16 14.22
C TRP A 117 -4.74 -9.80 14.86
N VAL A 118 -5.86 -9.97 14.14
CA VAL A 118 -7.05 -10.65 14.67
C VAL A 118 -6.80 -12.14 14.90
N VAL A 119 -6.14 -12.81 13.94
CA VAL A 119 -5.83 -14.23 14.06
C VAL A 119 -4.86 -14.46 15.21
N ASP A 120 -3.80 -13.66 15.30
CA ASP A 120 -2.81 -13.78 16.38
C ASP A 120 -3.42 -13.43 17.74
N LEU A 121 -4.33 -12.45 17.79
CA LEU A 121 -5.11 -12.13 18.99
C LEU A 121 -5.92 -13.36 19.43
N VAL A 122 -6.73 -13.97 18.55
CA VAL A 122 -7.53 -15.17 18.85
C VAL A 122 -6.65 -16.34 19.28
N LEU A 123 -5.47 -16.50 18.69
CA LEU A 123 -4.54 -17.58 19.04
C LEU A 123 -3.73 -17.29 20.30
N GLY A 124 -3.72 -16.06 20.81
CA GLY A 124 -2.90 -15.63 21.95
C GLY A 124 -1.41 -15.56 21.62
N LYS A 125 -1.07 -15.11 20.41
CA LYS A 125 0.30 -14.96 19.91
C LYS A 125 0.84 -13.52 20.02
N THR A 126 0.03 -12.60 20.52
CA THR A 126 0.33 -11.16 20.66
C THR A 126 0.92 -10.80 22.02
#